data_AF-A0A2M7RSW5-F1
#
_entry.id   AF-A0A2M7RSW5-F1
#
_cell.length_a   1.000
_cell.length_b   1.000
_cell.length_c   1.000
_cell.angle_alpha   90.00
_cell.angle_beta   90.00
_cell.angle_gamma   90.00
#
_symmetry.space_group_name_H-M   'P 1'
#
loop_
_entity.id
_entity.type
_entity.pdbx_description
1 polymer ?
#
loop_
_entity_poly.entity_id
_entity_poly.type
_entity_poly.pdbx_seq_one_letter_code
_entity_poly.pdbx_strand_id
1 'polypeptide(L)'
;HKNDNRIESLNYYEYDKYEKIEIDLNNITEDFLNKGWLKNKFQIVLEHIDTSEINGKPFLPIFLRETASKMYYRKNPKALKEYQSGTKMTGFEGYLDDDGMSFIMDKLYQDINIYDNNINLLSNQFTSPISVVGPTIYQYFILDTTVINGYECINLAFTPRNKGSFAFVGSMYILNDNTFAVIKMEMGIADQINLNFVKDMKIDQEFTLYNDSIWMISKDKIIIDYNLTKKGRGFFGKKEIKYSNFLLDIEQDKDIYSPVEKIIKEDDLKNRTDSFWVVARIDSLTAKEQGVYTMIDSVQRIPAFKRTMDIAFLLMTGWHSIGKIEIGPINTFYSFNEVEGFRLRGGFRTTANFHKKLMFDTYVAYGFKDKEYKYFGGITYSFNDNFLSNPQHRIIASYQHETVFPGQN
;
A
#
# COMPACT_ATOMS: atom_id res chain seq x y z
N HIS A 1 -0.47 19.03 28.58
CA HIS A 1 0.67 18.41 27.87
C HIS A 1 0.28 17.75 26.56
N LYS A 2 -0.66 16.78 26.49
CA LYS A 2 -1.01 16.12 25.20
C LYS A 2 -1.29 17.10 24.06
N ASN A 3 -2.15 18.09 24.29
CA ASN A 3 -2.51 19.08 23.26
C ASN A 3 -1.36 20.04 22.93
N ASP A 4 -0.45 20.27 23.88
CA ASP A 4 0.69 21.19 23.73
C ASP A 4 1.78 20.55 22.87
N ASN A 5 1.92 19.22 22.95
CA ASN A 5 2.88 18.43 22.18
C ASN A 5 2.36 18.01 20.80
N ARG A 6 1.21 18.54 20.36
CA ARG A 6 0.67 18.30 19.01
C ARG A 6 1.28 19.28 18.02
N ILE A 7 1.70 18.77 16.86
CA ILE A 7 2.12 19.61 15.73
C ILE A 7 1.01 20.57 15.28
N GLU A 8 -0.26 20.18 15.41
CA GLU A 8 -1.40 21.04 15.04
C GLU A 8 -1.68 22.18 16.04
N SER A 9 -0.84 22.31 17.08
CA SER A 9 -0.79 23.53 17.89
C SER A 9 -0.30 24.74 17.07
N LEU A 10 0.61 24.52 16.11
CA LEU A 10 1.18 25.51 15.20
C LEU A 10 0.16 26.06 14.21
N ASN A 11 0.36 27.29 13.74
CA ASN A 11 -0.51 27.91 12.72
C ASN A 11 -0.19 27.39 11.32
N TYR A 12 1.11 27.20 11.03
CA TYR A 12 1.62 26.68 9.78
C TYR A 12 2.75 25.70 10.04
N TYR A 13 2.84 24.68 9.21
CA TYR A 13 4.06 23.87 9.12
C TYR A 13 4.19 23.26 7.73
N GLU A 14 5.42 23.07 7.32
CA GLU A 14 5.77 22.26 6.16
C GLU A 14 6.98 21.38 6.46
N TYR A 15 7.09 20.28 5.74
CA TYR A 15 8.22 19.37 5.82
C TYR A 15 8.27 18.47 4.59
N ASP A 16 9.44 17.91 4.35
CA ASP A 16 9.64 16.87 3.35
C ASP A 16 9.31 15.51 3.96
N LYS A 17 8.56 14.70 3.22
CA LYS A 17 8.14 13.35 3.57
C LYS A 17 8.70 12.38 2.54
N TYR A 18 9.50 11.43 2.99
CA TYR A 18 9.97 10.32 2.16
C TYR A 18 9.37 9.02 2.67
N GLU A 19 8.51 8.41 1.86
CA GLU A 19 7.84 7.14 2.18
C GLU A 19 8.41 6.00 1.33
N LYS A 20 8.66 4.87 1.98
CA LYS A 20 9.05 3.60 1.37
C LYS A 20 8.11 2.50 1.83
N ILE A 21 7.49 1.80 0.88
CA ILE A 21 6.65 0.62 1.16
C ILE A 21 7.25 -0.59 0.44
N GLU A 22 7.49 -1.65 1.18
CA GLU A 22 8.07 -2.91 0.74
C GLU A 22 7.12 -4.06 1.08
N ILE A 23 6.95 -5.02 0.18
CA ILE A 23 6.21 -6.26 0.44
C ILE A 23 7.12 -7.43 0.18
N ASP A 24 7.18 -8.32 1.16
CA ASP A 24 8.07 -9.45 1.17
C ASP A 24 7.29 -10.76 1.27
N LEU A 25 7.59 -11.74 0.43
CA LEU A 25 7.07 -13.09 0.61
C LEU A 25 7.72 -13.74 1.83
N ASN A 26 6.92 -14.20 2.79
CA ASN A 26 7.36 -14.89 4.00
C ASN A 26 7.25 -16.42 3.83
N ASN A 27 7.98 -17.16 4.67
CA ASN A 27 7.95 -18.63 4.78
C ASN A 27 8.35 -19.34 3.47
N ILE A 28 9.43 -18.86 2.85
CA ILE A 28 10.07 -19.57 1.76
C ILE A 28 10.86 -20.74 2.35
N THR A 29 10.35 -21.97 2.17
CA THR A 29 10.97 -23.16 2.73
C THR A 29 12.27 -23.50 2.01
N GLU A 30 13.26 -24.06 2.73
CA GLU A 30 14.50 -24.55 2.10
C GLU A 30 14.21 -25.55 0.97
N ASP A 31 13.20 -26.41 1.13
CA ASP A 31 12.73 -27.31 0.08
C ASP A 31 12.27 -26.59 -1.19
N PHE A 32 11.67 -25.41 -1.06
CA PHE A 32 11.28 -24.59 -2.20
C PHE A 32 12.51 -23.96 -2.86
N LEU A 33 13.44 -23.43 -2.06
CA LEU A 33 14.71 -22.85 -2.51
C LEU A 33 15.60 -23.89 -3.22
N ASN A 34 15.52 -25.15 -2.81
CA ASN A 34 16.33 -26.24 -3.33
C ASN A 34 15.79 -26.89 -4.61
N LYS A 35 14.64 -26.45 -5.14
CA LYS A 35 14.11 -26.99 -6.39
C LYS A 35 15.00 -26.61 -7.58
N GLY A 36 15.43 -27.60 -8.36
CA GLY A 36 16.36 -27.39 -9.48
C GLY A 36 15.87 -26.38 -10.53
N TRP A 37 14.55 -26.28 -10.78
CA TRP A 37 14.03 -25.28 -11.70
C TRP A 37 14.14 -23.84 -11.16
N LEU A 38 14.10 -23.65 -9.84
CA LEU A 38 14.25 -22.35 -9.19
C LEU A 38 15.73 -21.93 -9.20
N LYS A 39 16.62 -22.84 -8.81
CA LYS A 39 18.08 -22.62 -8.87
C LYS A 39 18.60 -22.35 -10.28
N ASN A 40 17.99 -22.94 -11.32
CA ASN A 40 18.49 -22.77 -12.69
C ASN A 40 17.88 -21.57 -13.41
N LYS A 41 16.67 -21.14 -13.05
CA LYS A 41 15.93 -20.10 -13.78
C LYS A 41 15.76 -18.80 -13.00
N PHE A 42 15.92 -18.81 -11.68
CA PHE A 42 15.64 -17.69 -10.77
C PHE A 42 16.80 -17.45 -9.80
N GLN A 43 18.04 -17.70 -10.21
CA GLN A 43 19.24 -17.53 -9.39
C GLN A 43 19.34 -16.12 -8.79
N ILE A 44 19.05 -15.09 -9.58
CA ILE A 44 19.03 -13.68 -9.15
C ILE A 44 18.06 -13.42 -8.00
N VAL A 45 16.97 -14.18 -7.90
CA VAL A 45 15.98 -14.06 -6.82
C VAL A 45 16.54 -14.60 -5.51
N LEU A 46 17.31 -15.70 -5.59
CA LEU A 46 17.89 -16.35 -4.42
C LEU A 46 18.95 -15.46 -3.74
N GLU A 47 19.64 -14.62 -4.51
CA GLU A 47 20.65 -13.66 -4.01
C GLU A 47 20.04 -12.51 -3.19
N HIS A 48 18.73 -12.29 -3.29
CA HIS A 48 18.00 -11.20 -2.62
C HIS A 48 17.16 -11.69 -1.43
N ILE A 49 17.31 -12.94 -1.01
CA ILE A 49 16.65 -13.45 0.19
C ILE A 49 17.34 -12.88 1.43
N ASP A 50 16.54 -12.34 2.35
CA ASP A 50 17.02 -11.81 3.63
C ASP A 50 16.23 -12.37 4.82
N THR A 51 16.64 -12.06 6.04
CA THR A 51 16.03 -12.56 7.28
C THR A 51 15.28 -11.45 8.00
N SER A 52 13.99 -11.68 8.30
CA SER A 52 13.11 -10.70 8.94
C SER A 52 13.58 -10.38 10.36
N GLU A 53 13.73 -9.09 10.67
CA GLU A 53 14.08 -8.59 12.01
C GLU A 53 13.02 -8.94 13.07
N ILE A 54 11.78 -9.25 12.66
CA ILE A 54 10.64 -9.48 13.57
C ILE A 54 10.60 -10.91 14.07
N ASN A 55 10.72 -11.87 13.16
CA ASN A 55 10.52 -13.28 13.50
C ASN A 55 11.66 -14.19 13.02
N GLY A 56 12.74 -13.63 12.48
CA GLY A 56 13.95 -14.38 12.09
C GLY A 56 13.77 -15.28 10.87
N LYS A 57 12.72 -15.07 10.06
CA LYS A 57 12.42 -15.93 8.91
C LYS A 57 12.96 -15.37 7.58
N PRO A 58 13.34 -16.24 6.63
CA PRO A 58 13.73 -15.80 5.30
C PRO A 58 12.54 -15.17 4.57
N PHE A 59 12.79 -14.05 3.90
CA PHE A 59 11.84 -13.31 3.09
C PHE A 59 12.43 -12.92 1.73
N LEU A 60 11.55 -12.67 0.76
CA LEU A 60 11.92 -12.20 -0.56
C LEU A 60 11.11 -10.95 -0.92
N PRO A 61 11.76 -9.80 -1.15
CA PRO A 61 11.08 -8.60 -1.65
C PRO A 61 10.46 -8.85 -3.02
N ILE A 62 9.16 -8.59 -3.13
CA ILE A 62 8.39 -8.72 -4.39
C ILE A 62 7.78 -7.40 -4.84
N PHE A 63 7.80 -6.38 -3.99
CA PHE A 63 7.31 -5.06 -4.31
C PHE A 63 8.08 -4.01 -3.51
N LEU A 64 8.40 -2.89 -4.15
CA LEU A 64 8.97 -1.72 -3.52
C LEU A 64 8.37 -0.46 -4.16
N ARG A 65 7.91 0.48 -3.34
CA ARG A 65 7.45 1.81 -3.74
C ARG A 65 8.14 2.87 -2.90
N GLU A 66 8.71 3.86 -3.58
CA GLU A 66 9.27 5.08 -3.03
C GLU A 66 8.38 6.26 -3.44
N THR A 67 7.99 7.09 -2.48
CA THR A 67 7.24 8.32 -2.71
C THR A 67 7.94 9.48 -2.01
N ALA A 68 8.27 10.52 -2.78
CA ALA A 68 8.80 11.77 -2.26
C ALA A 68 7.69 12.82 -2.32
N SER A 69 7.41 13.44 -1.18
CA SER A 69 6.34 14.43 -1.04
C SER A 69 6.78 15.61 -0.19
N LYS A 70 6.15 16.76 -0.40
CA LYS A 70 6.20 17.90 0.50
C LYS A 70 4.84 18.14 1.14
N MET A 71 4.81 18.24 2.46
CA MET A 71 3.59 18.44 3.24
C MET A 71 3.43 19.91 3.59
N TYR A 72 2.22 20.44 3.45
CA TYR A 72 1.87 21.80 3.85
C TYR A 72 0.62 21.79 4.71
N TYR A 73 0.69 22.46 5.85
CA TYR A 73 -0.42 22.63 6.77
C TYR A 73 -0.70 24.09 7.04
N ARG A 74 -1.99 24.40 7.18
CA ARG A 74 -2.50 25.66 7.70
C ARG A 74 -3.62 25.36 8.68
N LYS A 75 -3.61 26.02 9.84
CA LYS A 75 -4.62 25.85 10.90
C LYS A 75 -5.95 26.52 10.57
N ASN A 76 -5.94 27.71 9.97
CA ASN A 76 -7.15 28.49 9.70
C ASN A 76 -7.15 29.18 8.31
N PRO A 77 -8.13 28.89 7.42
CA PRO A 77 -9.01 27.72 7.49
C PRO A 77 -8.17 26.44 7.36
N LYS A 78 -8.58 25.40 8.10
CA LYS A 78 -7.81 24.15 8.24
C LYS A 78 -7.57 23.51 6.87
N ALA A 79 -6.31 23.37 6.49
CA ALA A 79 -5.89 22.71 5.27
C ALA A 79 -4.63 21.88 5.53
N LEU A 80 -4.60 20.67 4.98
CA LEU A 80 -3.43 19.81 4.93
C LEU A 80 -3.31 19.31 3.49
N LYS A 81 -2.19 19.61 2.85
CA LYS A 81 -1.89 19.29 1.46
C LYS A 81 -0.60 18.50 1.37
N GLU A 82 -0.61 17.46 0.54
CA GLU A 82 0.56 16.70 0.16
C GLU A 82 0.85 16.96 -1.32
N TYR A 83 2.04 17.45 -1.62
CA TYR A 83 2.53 17.62 -2.99
C TYR A 83 3.53 16.50 -3.28
N GLN A 84 3.13 15.52 -4.07
CA GLN A 84 3.99 14.41 -4.46
C GLN A 84 4.87 14.87 -5.61
N SER A 85 6.18 14.92 -5.36
CA SER A 85 7.16 15.30 -6.36
C SER A 85 7.72 14.08 -7.08
N GLY A 86 7.70 12.88 -6.51
CA GLY A 86 8.11 11.69 -7.23
C GLY A 86 7.48 10.41 -6.69
N THR A 87 7.24 9.45 -7.57
CA THR A 87 6.86 8.09 -7.20
C THR A 87 7.59 7.09 -8.08
N LYS A 88 8.31 6.16 -7.46
CA LYS A 88 9.01 5.06 -8.13
C LYS A 88 8.58 3.75 -7.51
N MET A 89 8.01 2.87 -8.31
CA MET A 89 7.59 1.55 -7.83
C MET A 89 8.04 0.45 -8.77
N THR A 90 8.19 -0.74 -8.22
CA THR A 90 8.39 -1.96 -8.99
C THR A 90 7.08 -2.26 -9.73
N GLY A 91 7.10 -2.23 -11.07
CA GLY A 91 5.94 -2.56 -11.88
C GLY A 91 5.82 -4.07 -12.13
N PHE A 92 4.60 -4.58 -12.30
CA PHE A 92 4.35 -5.87 -12.95
C PHE A 92 3.63 -5.60 -14.27
N GLU A 93 4.42 -5.34 -15.32
CA GLU A 93 3.91 -4.84 -16.59
C GLU A 93 2.81 -5.75 -17.14
N GLY A 94 1.64 -5.16 -17.41
CA GLY A 94 0.49 -5.85 -17.99
C GLY A 94 -0.35 -6.68 -17.02
N TYR A 95 0.05 -6.80 -15.75
CA TYR A 95 -0.69 -7.59 -14.74
C TYR A 95 -1.27 -6.74 -13.61
N LEU A 96 -0.56 -5.69 -13.18
CA LEU A 96 -0.99 -4.82 -12.09
C LEU A 96 -0.96 -3.36 -12.53
N ASP A 97 -1.99 -2.62 -12.14
CA ASP A 97 -2.10 -1.18 -12.35
C ASP A 97 -1.47 -0.42 -11.18
N ASP A 98 -0.54 0.48 -11.47
CA ASP A 98 0.19 1.26 -10.45
C ASP A 98 -0.73 2.09 -9.55
N ASP A 99 -1.80 2.67 -10.12
CA ASP A 99 -2.71 3.55 -9.37
C ASP A 99 -3.60 2.71 -8.44
N GLY A 100 -4.12 1.58 -8.92
CA GLY A 100 -4.83 0.60 -8.10
C GLY A 100 -3.96 0.02 -6.99
N MET A 101 -2.71 -0.35 -7.30
CA MET A 101 -1.75 -0.82 -6.30
C MET A 101 -1.44 0.25 -5.27
N SER A 102 -1.22 1.49 -5.71
CA SER A 102 -0.97 2.61 -4.81
C SER A 102 -2.12 2.86 -3.87
N PHE A 103 -3.35 2.85 -4.39
CA PHE A 103 -4.56 3.00 -3.58
C PHE A 103 -4.69 1.91 -2.51
N ILE A 104 -4.39 0.65 -2.86
CA ILE A 104 -4.40 -0.47 -1.89
C ILE A 104 -3.34 -0.23 -0.81
N MET A 105 -2.12 0.15 -1.18
CA MET A 105 -1.05 0.41 -0.22
C MET A 105 -1.39 1.57 0.72
N ASP A 106 -1.90 2.68 0.20
CA ASP A 106 -2.28 3.85 1.01
C ASP A 106 -3.41 3.50 1.99
N LYS A 107 -4.32 2.61 1.60
CA LYS A 107 -5.41 2.14 2.46
C LYS A 107 -4.94 1.19 3.56
N LEU A 108 -4.00 0.29 3.24
CA LEU A 108 -3.44 -0.66 4.20
C LEU A 108 -2.51 0.03 5.20
N TYR A 109 -1.74 1.01 4.73
CA TYR A 109 -0.68 1.68 5.47
C TYR A 109 -0.97 3.17 5.67
N GLN A 110 -2.02 3.48 6.43
CA GLN A 110 -2.36 4.85 6.80
C GLN A 110 -1.31 5.43 7.76
N ASP A 111 -1.11 6.75 7.69
CA ASP A 111 -0.20 7.47 8.58
C ASP A 111 -0.70 7.39 10.04
N ILE A 112 0.21 7.13 10.98
CA ILE A 112 -0.11 6.96 12.40
C ILE A 112 0.23 8.23 13.17
N ASN A 113 -0.78 8.84 13.80
CA ASN A 113 -0.60 9.92 14.76
C ASN A 113 -0.95 9.44 16.17
N ILE A 114 0.06 9.23 17.01
CA ILE A 114 -0.14 8.78 18.39
C ILE A 114 -0.90 9.80 19.25
N TYR A 115 -0.88 11.09 18.89
CA TYR A 115 -1.58 12.14 19.61
C TYR A 115 -3.07 12.23 19.28
N ASP A 116 -3.57 11.48 18.28
CA ASP A 116 -5.00 11.29 18.14
C ASP A 116 -5.53 10.31 19.21
N ASN A 117 -6.82 10.39 19.51
CA ASN A 117 -7.42 9.45 20.47
C ASN A 117 -7.58 8.04 19.89
N ASN A 118 -7.71 7.97 18.56
CA ASN A 118 -7.97 6.77 17.80
C ASN A 118 -7.04 6.74 16.58
N ILE A 119 -6.47 5.58 16.30
CA ILE A 119 -5.57 5.33 15.18
C ILE A 119 -6.28 4.36 14.23
N ASN A 120 -6.53 4.80 12.99
CA ASN A 120 -7.15 3.95 11.98
C ASN A 120 -6.08 3.13 11.27
N LEU A 121 -6.18 1.80 11.33
CA LEU A 121 -5.20 0.90 10.73
C LEU A 121 -5.90 -0.40 10.34
N LEU A 122 -5.59 -0.93 9.15
CA LEU A 122 -6.16 -2.19 8.65
C LEU A 122 -7.71 -2.20 8.66
N SER A 123 -8.34 -1.07 8.34
CA SER A 123 -9.80 -0.84 8.40
C SER A 123 -10.43 -0.99 9.80
N ASN A 124 -9.62 -1.02 10.87
CA ASN A 124 -10.06 -1.02 12.25
C ASN A 124 -9.62 0.26 12.96
N GLN A 125 -10.27 0.59 14.07
CA GLN A 125 -9.94 1.74 14.89
C GLN A 125 -9.30 1.28 16.20
N PHE A 126 -8.01 1.54 16.37
CA PHE A 126 -7.27 1.24 17.58
C PHE A 126 -7.32 2.43 18.54
N THR A 127 -7.46 2.19 19.84
CA THR A 127 -7.35 3.28 20.83
C THR A 127 -5.88 3.65 21.02
N SER A 128 -5.51 4.93 20.91
CA SER A 128 -4.13 5.35 21.21
C SER A 128 -3.77 5.11 22.69
N PRO A 129 -2.54 4.68 23.02
CA PRO A 129 -2.08 4.55 24.41
C PRO A 129 -2.00 5.88 25.14
N ILE A 130 -2.02 7.02 24.44
CA ILE A 130 -2.14 8.36 25.04
C ILE A 130 -3.50 9.00 24.78
N SER A 131 -4.52 8.19 24.45
CA SER A 131 -5.91 8.64 24.38
C SER A 131 -6.41 9.16 25.72
N VAL A 132 -7.37 10.08 25.71
CA VAL A 132 -8.05 10.55 26.93
C VAL A 132 -8.70 9.39 27.71
N VAL A 133 -9.19 8.37 26.99
CA VAL A 133 -9.74 7.13 27.60
C VAL A 133 -8.69 6.03 27.80
N GLY A 134 -7.42 6.31 27.51
CA GLY A 134 -6.31 5.37 27.64
C GLY A 134 -6.24 4.68 29.01
N PRO A 135 -6.34 5.40 30.15
CA PRO A 135 -6.36 4.81 31.49
C PRO A 135 -7.42 3.73 31.74
N THR A 136 -8.55 3.80 31.03
CA THR A 136 -9.63 2.80 31.10
C THR A 136 -9.34 1.59 30.21
N ILE A 137 -8.63 1.77 29.10
CA ILE A 137 -8.33 0.69 28.14
C ILE A 137 -7.04 -0.06 28.51
N TYR A 138 -6.04 0.65 29.04
CA TYR A 138 -4.70 0.14 29.29
C TYR A 138 -4.37 0.00 30.78
N GLN A 139 -3.43 -0.90 31.07
CA GLN A 139 -2.62 -0.90 32.27
C GLN A 139 -1.26 -0.29 31.90
N TYR A 140 -0.75 0.60 32.75
CA TYR A 140 0.55 1.25 32.54
C TYR A 140 1.52 0.86 33.65
N PHE A 141 2.78 0.65 33.30
CA PHE A 141 3.85 0.26 34.21
C PHE A 141 5.09 1.11 33.93
N ILE A 142 5.54 1.88 34.93
CA ILE A 142 6.84 2.54 34.84
C ILE A 142 7.89 1.43 34.99
N LEU A 143 8.68 1.21 33.93
CA LEU A 143 9.72 0.19 33.94
C LEU A 143 11.03 0.73 34.50
N ASP A 144 11.46 1.90 34.03
CA ASP A 144 12.73 2.54 34.42
C ASP A 144 12.77 4.01 33.97
N THR A 145 13.79 4.75 34.40
CA THR A 145 14.22 6.01 33.82
C THR A 145 15.49 5.78 33.01
N THR A 146 15.48 6.15 31.73
CA THR A 146 16.57 5.87 30.77
C THR A 146 16.92 7.10 29.95
N VAL A 147 18.03 7.08 29.22
CA VAL A 147 18.46 8.18 28.35
C VAL A 147 18.25 7.77 26.89
N ILE A 148 17.43 8.52 26.16
CA ILE A 148 17.17 8.33 24.73
C ILE A 148 17.63 9.59 23.99
N ASN A 149 18.55 9.43 23.03
CA ASN A 149 19.10 10.54 22.24
C ASN A 149 19.64 11.72 23.08
N GLY A 150 20.17 11.43 24.27
CA GLY A 150 20.71 12.43 25.21
C GLY A 150 19.68 13.05 26.17
N TYR A 151 18.40 12.66 26.10
CA TYR A 151 17.34 13.15 26.98
C TYR A 151 16.92 12.10 27.99
N GLU A 152 16.76 12.51 29.25
CA GLU A 152 16.23 11.65 30.32
C GLU A 152 14.73 11.40 30.10
N CYS A 153 14.34 10.12 30.08
CA CYS A 153 13.02 9.65 29.73
C CYS A 153 12.50 8.62 30.72
N ILE A 154 11.22 8.72 31.07
CA ILE A 154 10.46 7.67 31.74
C ILE A 154 10.07 6.63 30.68
N ASN A 155 10.51 5.38 30.87
CA ASN A 155 10.08 4.25 30.06
C ASN A 155 8.78 3.68 30.66
N LEU A 156 7.66 3.95 29.99
CA LEU A 156 6.33 3.57 30.41
C LEU A 156 5.78 2.48 29.49
N ALA A 157 5.69 1.25 29.99
CA ALA A 157 5.04 0.15 29.29
C ALA A 157 3.52 0.24 29.40
N PHE A 158 2.82 -0.21 28.37
CA PHE A 158 1.36 -0.29 28.32
C PHE A 158 0.88 -1.59 27.68
N THR A 159 -0.24 -2.10 28.18
CA THR A 159 -0.90 -3.31 27.68
C THR A 159 -2.40 -3.20 27.89
N PRO A 160 -3.27 -3.66 26.96
CA PRO A 160 -4.70 -3.51 27.12
C PRO A 160 -5.21 -4.41 28.24
N ARG A 161 -6.15 -3.91 29.04
CA ARG A 161 -6.81 -4.68 30.09
C ARG A 161 -7.53 -5.91 29.53
N ASN A 162 -8.10 -5.78 28.34
CA ASN A 162 -8.66 -6.88 27.56
C ASN A 162 -7.84 -7.07 26.28
N LYS A 163 -7.12 -8.20 26.20
CA LYS A 163 -6.22 -8.55 25.09
C LYS A 163 -6.93 -8.75 23.75
N GLY A 164 -8.25 -8.90 23.72
CA GLY A 164 -9.03 -8.96 22.49
C GLY A 164 -9.45 -7.59 21.92
N SER A 165 -9.13 -6.49 22.62
CA SER A 165 -9.50 -5.13 22.19
C SER A 165 -8.60 -4.63 21.06
N PHE A 166 -9.12 -3.75 20.20
CA PHE A 166 -8.31 -2.98 19.25
C PHE A 166 -7.49 -1.91 19.98
N ALA A 167 -6.38 -2.35 20.55
CA ALA A 167 -5.49 -1.60 21.42
C ALA A 167 -4.07 -2.18 21.31
N PHE A 168 -3.06 -1.39 21.65
CA PHE A 168 -1.66 -1.75 21.43
C PHE A 168 -1.00 -2.31 22.69
N VAL A 169 0.03 -3.13 22.52
CA VAL A 169 1.00 -3.47 23.58
C VAL A 169 2.31 -2.78 23.26
N GLY A 170 3.07 -2.35 24.26
CA GLY A 170 4.39 -1.77 23.98
C GLY A 170 4.90 -0.83 25.05
N SER A 171 5.78 0.08 24.64
CA SER A 171 6.47 1.04 25.50
C SER A 171 6.51 2.42 24.88
N MET A 172 6.34 3.45 25.70
CA MET A 172 6.56 4.83 25.31
C MET A 172 7.64 5.47 26.19
N TYR A 173 8.46 6.30 25.58
CA TYR A 173 9.55 7.02 26.22
C TYR A 173 9.16 8.48 26.30
N ILE A 174 8.86 8.91 27.51
CA ILE A 174 8.31 10.24 27.82
C ILE A 174 9.41 11.06 28.47
N LEU A 175 9.65 12.28 28.03
CA LEU A 175 10.61 13.17 28.69
C LEU A 175 10.32 13.30 30.18
N ASN A 176 11.36 13.16 31.00
CA ASN A 176 11.29 13.39 32.44
C ASN A 176 11.44 14.88 32.76
N ASP A 177 10.57 15.70 32.19
CA ASP A 177 10.52 17.14 32.37
C ASP A 177 9.09 17.66 32.47
N ASN A 178 8.90 18.98 32.47
CA ASN A 178 7.57 19.59 32.57
C ASN A 178 6.75 19.51 31.27
N THR A 179 7.31 19.03 30.17
CA THR A 179 6.62 18.92 28.88
C THR A 179 5.93 17.57 28.72
N PHE A 180 6.50 16.51 29.31
CA PHE A 180 6.05 15.13 29.15
C PHE A 180 5.85 14.74 27.67
N ALA A 181 6.71 15.24 26.78
CA ALA A 181 6.65 14.89 25.36
C ALA A 181 7.05 13.42 25.15
N VAL A 182 6.34 12.73 24.27
CA VAL A 182 6.73 11.39 23.83
C VAL A 182 7.79 11.55 22.76
N ILE A 183 8.97 10.97 22.96
CA ILE A 183 10.09 11.07 21.99
C ILE A 183 10.38 9.76 21.25
N LYS A 184 9.87 8.65 21.78
CA LYS A 184 9.89 7.34 21.13
C LYS A 184 8.67 6.54 21.56
N MET A 185 8.08 5.80 20.64
CA MET A 185 6.99 4.88 20.92
C MET A 185 7.17 3.59 20.13
N GLU A 186 7.14 2.46 20.83
CA GLU A 186 7.17 1.12 20.27
C GLU A 186 5.83 0.46 20.56
N MET A 187 5.10 0.07 19.53
CA MET A 187 3.77 -0.53 19.62
C MET A 187 3.73 -1.84 18.85
N GLY A 188 2.96 -2.78 19.36
CA GLY A 188 2.54 -3.99 18.66
C GLY A 188 1.13 -4.38 19.05
N ILE A 189 0.75 -5.61 18.72
CA ILE A 189 -0.57 -6.15 19.02
C ILE A 189 -0.50 -7.31 20.01
N ALA A 190 -1.56 -7.50 20.78
CA ALA A 190 -1.69 -8.67 21.64
C ALA A 190 -2.08 -9.89 20.81
N ASP A 191 -1.53 -11.07 21.12
CA ASP A 191 -1.78 -12.33 20.39
C ASP A 191 -3.27 -12.75 20.30
N GLN A 192 -4.12 -12.23 21.20
CA GLN A 192 -5.55 -12.57 21.28
C GLN A 192 -6.44 -11.60 20.49
N ILE A 193 -5.86 -10.58 19.86
CA ILE A 193 -6.63 -9.64 19.02
C ILE A 193 -7.18 -10.38 17.80
N ASN A 194 -8.43 -10.13 17.45
CA ASN A 194 -9.03 -10.71 16.26
C ASN A 194 -8.85 -9.77 15.05
N LEU A 195 -7.69 -9.87 14.40
CA LEU A 195 -7.40 -9.16 13.15
C LEU A 195 -7.36 -10.14 11.99
N ASN A 196 -8.15 -9.86 10.96
CA ASN A 196 -8.19 -10.70 9.77
C ASN A 196 -6.84 -10.65 9.03
N PHE A 197 -6.32 -11.83 8.71
CA PHE A 197 -5.09 -12.03 7.92
C PHE A 197 -3.82 -11.42 8.51
N VAL A 198 -3.84 -10.93 9.75
CA VAL A 198 -2.66 -10.35 10.43
C VAL A 198 -2.29 -11.25 11.59
N LYS A 199 -1.02 -11.65 11.62
CA LYS A 199 -0.45 -12.49 12.67
C LYS A 199 0.28 -11.65 13.71
N ASP A 200 1.07 -10.70 13.25
CA ASP A 200 1.88 -9.84 14.11
C ASP A 200 2.03 -8.46 13.47
N MET A 201 2.28 -7.45 14.29
CA MET A 201 2.49 -6.08 13.86
C MET A 201 3.44 -5.37 14.82
N LYS A 202 4.37 -4.61 14.25
CA LYS A 202 5.28 -3.74 14.98
C LYS A 202 5.24 -2.34 14.38
N ILE A 203 5.15 -1.33 15.24
CA ILE A 203 5.17 0.09 14.89
C ILE A 203 6.23 0.76 15.77
N ASP A 204 7.20 1.41 15.14
CA ASP A 204 8.25 2.17 15.81
C ASP A 204 8.19 3.62 15.35
N GLN A 205 7.92 4.55 16.27
CA GLN A 205 7.94 5.99 16.02
C GLN A 205 9.03 6.66 16.85
N GLU A 206 9.77 7.56 16.20
CA GLU A 206 10.79 8.39 16.83
C GLU A 206 10.49 9.86 16.54
N PHE A 207 10.77 10.72 17.52
CA PHE A 207 10.61 12.15 17.42
C PHE A 207 11.94 12.84 17.68
N THR A 208 12.18 13.95 16.99
CA THR A 208 13.36 14.80 17.20
C THR A 208 12.92 16.21 17.52
N LEU A 209 13.68 16.86 18.41
CA LEU A 209 13.47 18.25 18.75
C LEU A 209 13.87 19.14 17.57
N TYR A 210 12.98 20.04 17.16
CA TYR A 210 13.22 21.06 16.14
C TYR A 210 13.08 22.46 16.74
N ASN A 211 13.98 23.38 16.33
CA ASN A 211 14.07 24.77 16.79
C ASN A 211 14.07 24.93 18.31
N ASP A 212 14.59 23.93 19.03
CA ASP A 212 14.61 23.84 20.50
C ASP A 212 13.23 23.99 21.17
N SER A 213 12.14 23.82 20.41
CA SER A 213 10.79 24.17 20.86
C SER A 213 9.77 23.06 20.75
N ILE A 214 9.84 22.20 19.72
CA ILE A 214 8.79 21.21 19.46
C ILE A 214 9.37 19.87 19.01
N TRP A 215 8.78 18.79 19.51
CA TRP A 215 9.10 17.42 19.12
C TRP A 215 8.28 17.02 17.91
N MET A 216 8.97 16.70 16.82
CA MET A 216 8.37 16.37 15.54
C MET A 216 8.69 14.93 15.20
N ILE A 217 7.72 14.21 14.64
CA ILE A 217 7.96 12.85 14.15
C ILE A 217 9.08 12.90 13.11
N SER A 218 10.11 12.09 13.28
CA SER A 218 11.27 12.02 12.39
C SER A 218 11.33 10.68 11.64
N LYS A 219 10.76 9.63 12.25
CA LYS A 219 10.67 8.29 11.70
C LYS A 219 9.36 7.62 12.12
N ASP A 220 8.72 6.97 11.17
CA ASP A 220 7.56 6.10 11.37
C ASP A 220 7.80 4.78 10.62
N LYS A 221 7.97 3.67 11.34
CA LYS A 221 8.22 2.36 10.75
C LYS A 221 7.11 1.41 11.19
N ILE A 222 6.37 0.87 10.23
CA ILE A 222 5.32 -0.11 10.44
C ILE A 222 5.73 -1.39 9.73
N ILE A 223 5.63 -2.53 10.40
CA ILE A 223 5.79 -3.83 9.77
C ILE A 223 4.64 -4.72 10.21
N ILE A 224 4.05 -5.43 9.26
CA ILE A 224 2.89 -6.30 9.46
C ILE A 224 3.21 -7.68 8.87
N ASP A 225 3.08 -8.74 9.67
CA ASP A 225 3.16 -10.15 9.23
C ASP A 225 1.75 -10.63 8.85
N TYR A 226 1.47 -10.70 7.56
CA TYR A 226 0.20 -11.19 7.05
C TYR A 226 0.22 -12.70 6.85
N ASN A 227 -0.84 -13.37 7.28
CA ASN A 227 -0.99 -14.81 7.10
C ASN A 227 -2.24 -15.11 6.26
N LEU A 228 -2.01 -15.45 4.99
CA LEU A 228 -3.09 -15.74 4.03
C LEU A 228 -3.64 -17.17 4.19
N THR A 229 -2.88 -18.08 4.81
CA THR A 229 -3.29 -19.49 4.96
C THR A 229 -2.96 -20.03 6.36
N LYS A 230 -3.77 -20.97 6.85
CA LYS A 230 -3.48 -21.70 8.10
C LYS A 230 -2.13 -22.45 8.08
N LYS A 231 -1.56 -22.69 6.89
CA LYS A 231 -0.27 -23.37 6.67
C LYS A 231 0.93 -22.41 6.70
N GLY A 232 0.74 -21.15 7.08
CA GLY A 232 1.83 -20.19 7.30
C GLY A 232 2.33 -19.50 6.04
N ARG A 233 1.82 -19.77 4.83
CA ARG A 233 2.20 -18.93 3.69
C ARG A 233 1.55 -17.55 3.82
N GLY A 234 2.38 -16.53 3.74
CA GLY A 234 2.05 -15.15 4.04
C GLY A 234 3.03 -14.17 3.40
N PHE A 235 2.87 -12.90 3.72
CA PHE A 235 3.79 -11.85 3.30
C PHE A 235 4.01 -10.89 4.45
N PHE A 236 5.19 -10.31 4.54
CA PHE A 236 5.37 -9.10 5.33
C PHE A 236 5.06 -7.92 4.44
N GLY A 237 4.55 -6.85 5.03
CA GLY A 237 4.77 -5.56 4.41
C GLY A 237 5.25 -4.55 5.43
N LYS A 238 6.17 -3.72 4.95
CA LYS A 238 6.95 -2.77 5.71
C LYS A 238 6.72 -1.40 5.10
N LYS A 239 6.25 -0.46 5.91
CA LYS A 239 6.21 0.97 5.58
C LYS A 239 7.23 1.68 6.45
N GLU A 240 8.07 2.48 5.84
CA GLU A 240 8.99 3.38 6.53
C GLU A 240 8.81 4.79 5.98
N ILE A 241 8.53 5.74 6.87
CA ILE A 241 8.49 7.16 6.55
C ILE A 241 9.62 7.86 7.29
N LYS A 242 10.31 8.74 6.58
CA LYS A 242 11.24 9.73 7.12
C LYS A 242 10.69 11.12 6.88
N TYR A 243 10.93 11.99 7.85
CA TYR A 243 10.50 13.38 7.81
C TYR A 243 11.70 14.30 8.02
N SER A 244 11.83 15.35 7.21
CA SER A 244 12.95 16.30 7.28
C SER A 244 12.54 17.71 6.86
N ASN A 245 13.46 18.66 6.97
CA ASN A 245 13.29 20.03 6.48
C ASN A 245 12.04 20.74 7.00
N PHE A 246 11.78 20.59 8.30
CA PHE A 246 10.65 21.25 8.95
C PHE A 246 10.80 22.77 8.93
N LEU A 247 9.79 23.46 8.41
CA LEU A 247 9.63 24.91 8.54
C LEU A 247 8.32 25.16 9.30
N LEU A 248 8.42 25.89 10.41
CA LEU A 248 7.36 26.02 11.42
C LEU A 248 6.90 27.47 11.53
N ASP A 249 5.59 27.67 11.61
CA ASP A 249 4.92 28.98 11.73
C ASP A 249 5.32 30.00 10.64
N ILE A 250 5.71 29.51 9.47
CA ILE A 250 5.93 30.31 8.26
C ILE A 250 4.69 30.20 7.36
N GLU A 251 4.02 31.33 7.11
CA GLU A 251 2.88 31.38 6.19
C GLU A 251 3.37 31.22 4.74
N GLN A 252 2.75 30.28 4.02
CA GLN A 252 3.00 30.03 2.61
C GLN A 252 1.95 30.70 1.71
N ASP A 253 2.24 30.75 0.41
CA ASP A 253 1.30 31.27 -0.59
C ASP A 253 -0.07 30.57 -0.46
N LYS A 254 -1.15 31.35 -0.56
CA LYS A 254 -2.52 30.85 -0.46
C LYS A 254 -2.83 29.84 -1.55
N ASP A 255 -2.21 29.97 -2.72
CA ASP A 255 -2.42 29.08 -3.86
C ASP A 255 -2.02 27.63 -3.58
N ILE A 256 -1.05 27.40 -2.68
CA ILE A 256 -0.67 26.05 -2.22
C ILE A 256 -1.87 25.33 -1.57
N TYR A 257 -2.80 26.06 -0.96
CA TYR A 257 -3.95 25.49 -0.26
C TYR A 257 -5.24 25.51 -1.07
N SER A 258 -5.25 26.15 -2.23
CA SER A 258 -6.42 26.35 -3.11
C SER A 258 -6.97 25.08 -3.78
N PRO A 259 -6.16 24.06 -4.16
CA PRO A 259 -6.67 22.82 -4.76
C PRO A 259 -7.72 22.15 -3.86
N VAL A 260 -8.69 21.44 -4.46
CA VAL A 260 -9.70 20.70 -3.67
C VAL A 260 -9.11 19.39 -3.16
N GLU A 261 -8.25 18.77 -3.95
CA GLU A 261 -7.53 17.54 -3.68
C GLU A 261 -6.60 17.72 -2.46
N LYS A 262 -6.53 16.69 -1.62
CA LYS A 262 -5.57 16.66 -0.50
C LYS A 262 -4.17 16.26 -0.94
N ILE A 263 -4.10 15.42 -1.97
CA ILE A 263 -2.86 14.92 -2.56
C ILE A 263 -2.80 15.48 -3.98
N ILE A 264 -1.79 16.31 -4.23
CA ILE A 264 -1.50 16.91 -5.52
C ILE A 264 -0.30 16.17 -6.08
N LYS A 265 -0.44 15.61 -7.28
CA LYS A 265 0.66 14.94 -7.98
C LYS A 265 1.29 15.95 -8.94
N GLU A 266 2.59 16.19 -8.81
CA GLU A 266 3.32 17.00 -9.79
C GLU A 266 3.33 16.33 -11.17
N ASP A 267 3.53 17.16 -12.20
CA ASP A 267 3.73 16.66 -13.56
C ASP A 267 4.93 15.71 -13.61
N ASP A 268 4.81 14.66 -14.42
CA ASP A 268 5.86 13.67 -14.65
C ASP A 268 6.33 12.91 -13.39
N LEU A 269 5.43 12.74 -12.41
CA LEU A 269 5.66 12.05 -11.13
C LEU A 269 6.44 10.72 -11.24
N LYS A 270 6.19 9.96 -12.32
CA LYS A 270 6.74 8.61 -12.52
C LYS A 270 8.09 8.59 -13.26
N ASN A 271 8.44 9.61 -14.05
CA ASN A 271 9.65 9.61 -14.87
C ASN A 271 10.74 10.52 -14.29
N ARG A 272 10.99 10.42 -12.98
CA ARG A 272 12.07 11.16 -12.32
C ARG A 272 13.43 10.51 -12.59
N THR A 273 14.44 11.33 -12.85
CA THR A 273 15.84 10.89 -13.03
C THR A 273 16.41 10.22 -11.78
N ASP A 274 17.41 9.36 -11.92
CA ASP A 274 18.08 8.76 -10.74
C ASP A 274 18.73 9.81 -9.82
N SER A 275 19.23 10.93 -10.37
CA SER A 275 19.77 12.04 -9.57
C SER A 275 18.72 12.69 -8.66
N PHE A 276 17.45 12.73 -9.08
CA PHE A 276 16.36 13.21 -8.22
C PHE A 276 16.23 12.30 -7.00
N TRP A 277 16.23 10.98 -7.19
CA TRP A 277 16.08 10.01 -6.10
C TRP A 277 17.25 10.02 -5.12
N VAL A 278 18.46 10.35 -5.57
CA VAL A 278 19.62 10.53 -4.67
C VAL A 278 19.40 11.68 -3.69
N VAL A 279 18.75 12.78 -4.14
CA VAL A 279 18.49 13.95 -3.30
C VAL A 279 17.21 13.80 -2.48
N ALA A 280 16.17 13.20 -3.05
CA ALA A 280 14.87 13.03 -2.39
C ALA A 280 14.92 12.03 -1.23
N ARG A 281 15.86 11.07 -1.27
CA ARG A 281 16.10 10.11 -0.20
C ARG A 281 16.73 10.80 1.01
N ILE A 282 15.95 10.89 2.09
CA ILE A 282 16.43 11.39 3.39
C ILE A 282 17.49 10.44 3.99
N ASP A 283 17.41 9.15 3.65
CA ASP A 283 18.40 8.13 4.00
C ASP A 283 18.71 7.25 2.78
N SER A 284 19.93 6.75 2.69
CA SER A 284 20.36 5.90 1.57
C SER A 284 19.61 4.56 1.58
N LEU A 285 19.31 4.02 0.40
CA LEU A 285 18.82 2.65 0.31
C LEU A 285 19.91 1.68 0.76
N THR A 286 19.50 0.61 1.42
CA THR A 286 20.43 -0.50 1.67
C THR A 286 20.86 -1.13 0.35
N ALA A 287 22.02 -1.80 0.32
CA ALA A 287 22.50 -2.47 -0.89
C ALA A 287 21.47 -3.46 -1.47
N LYS A 288 20.67 -4.10 -0.60
CA LYS A 288 19.61 -5.02 -1.00
C LYS A 288 18.43 -4.28 -1.61
N GLU A 289 17.96 -3.20 -0.98
CA GLU A 289 16.86 -2.38 -1.48
C GLU A 289 17.18 -1.77 -2.86
N GLN A 290 18.42 -1.35 -3.09
CA GLN A 290 18.87 -0.88 -4.40
C GLN A 290 18.81 -1.99 -5.48
N GLY A 291 19.07 -3.24 -5.09
CA GLY A 291 18.99 -4.41 -5.95
C GLY A 291 17.56 -4.83 -6.30
N VAL A 292 16.55 -4.52 -5.47
CA VAL A 292 15.16 -4.99 -5.65
C VAL A 292 14.57 -4.59 -7.00
N TYR A 293 14.77 -3.34 -7.43
CA TYR A 293 14.30 -2.88 -8.75
C TYR A 293 14.88 -3.71 -9.89
N THR A 294 16.20 -3.88 -9.90
CA THR A 294 16.92 -4.64 -10.93
C THR A 294 16.52 -6.12 -10.92
N MET A 295 16.34 -6.68 -9.72
CA MET A 295 15.93 -8.06 -9.51
C MET A 295 14.53 -8.30 -10.09
N ILE A 296 13.55 -7.48 -9.75
CA ILE A 296 12.17 -7.61 -10.25
C ILE A 296 12.11 -7.42 -11.77
N ASP A 297 12.82 -6.43 -12.33
CA ASP A 297 12.89 -6.23 -13.78
C ASP A 297 13.49 -7.43 -14.51
N SER A 298 14.52 -8.03 -13.94
CA SER A 298 15.17 -9.22 -14.49
C SER A 298 14.26 -10.44 -14.41
N VAL A 299 13.55 -10.63 -13.30
CA VAL A 299 12.62 -11.74 -13.08
C VAL A 299 11.48 -11.72 -14.08
N GLN A 300 10.92 -10.55 -14.35
CA GLN A 300 9.83 -10.39 -15.31
C GLN A 300 10.21 -10.77 -16.74
N ARG A 301 11.50 -10.75 -17.09
CA ARG A 301 11.98 -11.18 -18.42
C ARG A 301 12.07 -12.69 -18.56
N ILE A 302 12.02 -13.46 -17.47
CA ILE A 302 12.11 -14.93 -17.49
C ILE A 302 10.81 -15.52 -18.10
N PRO A 303 10.88 -16.34 -19.17
CA PRO A 303 9.69 -16.92 -19.79
C PRO A 303 8.83 -17.78 -18.85
N ALA A 304 9.48 -18.47 -17.90
CA ALA A 304 8.77 -19.24 -16.88
C ALA A 304 7.94 -18.35 -15.95
N PHE A 305 8.45 -17.17 -15.58
CA PHE A 305 7.72 -16.19 -14.77
C PHE A 305 6.51 -15.66 -15.54
N LYS A 306 6.71 -15.20 -16.78
CA LYS A 306 5.62 -14.71 -17.65
C LYS A 306 4.51 -15.73 -17.77
N ARG A 307 4.83 -16.99 -18.10
CA ARG A 307 3.84 -18.07 -18.21
C ARG A 307 3.08 -18.31 -16.90
N THR A 308 3.76 -18.29 -15.76
CA THR A 308 3.09 -18.45 -14.46
C THR A 308 2.15 -17.29 -14.18
N MET A 309 2.56 -16.05 -14.47
CA MET A 309 1.75 -14.87 -14.25
C MET A 309 0.56 -14.80 -15.21
N ASP A 310 0.74 -15.17 -16.48
CA ASP A 310 -0.34 -15.32 -17.46
C ASP A 310 -1.42 -16.29 -16.97
N ILE A 311 -1.03 -17.45 -16.42
CA ILE A 311 -1.97 -18.44 -15.88
C ILE A 311 -2.68 -17.89 -14.63
N ALA A 312 -1.93 -17.27 -13.71
CA ALA A 312 -2.51 -16.70 -12.50
C ALA A 312 -3.52 -15.59 -12.83
N PHE A 313 -3.13 -14.66 -13.71
CA PHE A 313 -3.98 -13.58 -14.18
C PHE A 313 -5.22 -14.10 -14.92
N LEU A 314 -5.06 -15.15 -15.75
CA LEU A 314 -6.16 -15.81 -16.42
C LEU A 314 -7.17 -16.42 -15.45
N LEU A 315 -6.70 -17.08 -14.40
CA LEU A 315 -7.56 -17.68 -13.37
C LEU A 315 -8.29 -16.61 -12.53
N MET A 316 -7.64 -15.48 -12.26
CA MET A 316 -8.22 -14.39 -11.46
C MET A 316 -9.20 -13.53 -12.26
N THR A 317 -8.84 -13.14 -13.48
CA THR A 317 -9.62 -12.18 -14.28
C THR A 317 -10.51 -12.85 -15.32
N GLY A 318 -10.21 -14.09 -15.70
CA GLY A 318 -10.83 -14.77 -16.82
C GLY A 318 -10.29 -14.35 -18.19
N TRP A 319 -9.39 -13.36 -18.27
CA TRP A 319 -8.88 -12.82 -19.54
C TRP A 319 -7.44 -13.26 -19.78
N HIS A 320 -7.15 -13.67 -21.02
CA HIS A 320 -5.78 -13.95 -21.46
C HIS A 320 -5.31 -12.83 -22.38
N SER A 321 -4.23 -12.14 -22.01
CA SER A 321 -3.70 -11.01 -22.78
C SER A 321 -2.72 -11.46 -23.85
N ILE A 322 -2.94 -11.00 -25.08
CA ILE A 322 -2.09 -11.24 -26.25
C ILE A 322 -1.72 -9.89 -26.86
N GLY A 323 -1.02 -9.06 -26.07
CA GLY A 323 -0.51 -7.77 -26.49
C GLY A 323 -1.60 -6.70 -26.65
N LYS A 324 -2.16 -6.59 -27.87
CA LYS A 324 -3.17 -5.57 -28.23
C LYS A 324 -4.60 -6.01 -27.93
N ILE A 325 -4.81 -7.30 -27.70
CA ILE A 325 -6.14 -7.91 -27.52
C ILE A 325 -6.08 -8.84 -26.31
N GLU A 326 -7.16 -8.87 -25.55
CA GLU A 326 -7.44 -9.85 -24.51
C GLU A 326 -8.58 -10.76 -24.95
N ILE A 327 -8.42 -12.07 -24.77
CA ILE A 327 -9.43 -13.08 -25.11
C ILE A 327 -10.06 -13.59 -23.83
N GLY A 328 -11.40 -13.64 -23.79
CA GLY A 328 -12.13 -14.03 -22.60
C GLY A 328 -13.57 -13.51 -22.56
N PRO A 329 -14.22 -13.56 -21.37
CA PRO A 329 -13.71 -14.17 -20.16
C PRO A 329 -13.98 -15.69 -20.13
N ILE A 330 -12.95 -16.49 -19.83
CA ILE A 330 -12.96 -17.97 -19.91
C ILE A 330 -14.05 -18.59 -19.02
N ASN A 331 -14.38 -17.96 -17.89
CA ASN A 331 -15.44 -18.40 -17.00
C ASN A 331 -16.83 -18.44 -17.67
N THR A 332 -17.02 -17.73 -18.79
CA THR A 332 -18.27 -17.75 -19.57
C THR A 332 -18.12 -18.43 -20.93
N PHE A 333 -16.99 -19.08 -21.20
CA PHE A 333 -16.73 -19.72 -22.50
C PHE A 333 -17.75 -20.80 -22.84
N TYR A 334 -18.25 -21.51 -21.83
CA TYR A 334 -19.37 -22.42 -21.95
C TYR A 334 -20.36 -22.22 -20.79
N SER A 335 -21.64 -22.43 -21.06
CA SER A 335 -22.69 -22.45 -20.05
C SER A 335 -23.82 -23.42 -20.43
N PHE A 336 -24.64 -23.79 -19.46
CA PHE A 336 -25.83 -24.61 -19.68
C PHE A 336 -27.03 -23.98 -18.98
N ASN A 337 -28.15 -23.83 -19.68
CA ASN A 337 -29.43 -23.49 -19.06
C ASN A 337 -30.61 -24.15 -19.82
N GLU A 338 -31.80 -24.09 -19.24
CA GLU A 338 -32.97 -24.79 -19.77
C GLU A 338 -33.49 -24.20 -21.10
N VAL A 339 -33.20 -22.92 -21.38
CA VAL A 339 -33.69 -22.24 -22.59
C VAL A 339 -32.73 -22.44 -23.76
N GLU A 340 -31.46 -22.08 -23.58
CA GLU A 340 -30.42 -22.09 -24.61
C GLU A 340 -29.73 -23.45 -24.74
N GLY A 341 -29.87 -24.32 -23.73
CA GLY A 341 -29.15 -25.58 -23.63
C GLY A 341 -27.66 -25.36 -23.44
N PHE A 342 -26.83 -26.15 -24.12
CA PHE A 342 -25.40 -25.87 -24.21
C PHE A 342 -25.19 -24.55 -24.95
N ARG A 343 -24.41 -23.64 -24.38
CA ARG A 343 -24.06 -22.35 -24.97
C ARG A 343 -22.55 -22.22 -25.01
N LEU A 344 -22.00 -21.88 -26.18
CA LEU A 344 -20.61 -21.52 -26.34
C LEU A 344 -20.50 -20.02 -26.56
N ARG A 345 -19.52 -19.36 -25.94
CA ARG A 345 -19.27 -17.92 -26.08
C ARG A 345 -17.78 -17.68 -26.30
N GLY A 346 -17.46 -16.88 -27.30
CA GLY A 346 -16.13 -16.32 -27.52
C GLY A 346 -16.19 -14.80 -27.46
N GLY A 347 -15.29 -14.19 -26.70
CA GLY A 347 -15.18 -12.74 -26.59
C GLY A 347 -13.74 -12.27 -26.65
N PHE A 348 -13.58 -11.02 -27.06
CA PHE A 348 -12.31 -10.32 -26.97
C PHE A 348 -12.52 -8.84 -26.70
N ARG A 349 -11.49 -8.21 -26.13
CA ARG A 349 -11.44 -6.76 -25.97
C ARG A 349 -10.05 -6.22 -26.32
N THR A 350 -9.95 -4.96 -26.71
CA THR A 350 -8.66 -4.32 -26.99
C THR A 350 -8.01 -3.78 -25.73
N THR A 351 -6.68 -3.75 -25.67
CA THR A 351 -5.92 -3.22 -24.54
C THR A 351 -5.43 -1.78 -24.78
N ALA A 352 -4.86 -1.14 -23.77
CA ALA A 352 -4.24 0.20 -23.93
C ALA A 352 -3.07 0.21 -24.94
N ASN A 353 -2.48 -0.96 -25.24
CA ASN A 353 -1.47 -1.14 -26.29
C ASN A 353 -2.05 -1.06 -27.70
N PHE A 354 -3.36 -1.27 -27.86
CA PHE A 354 -4.05 -1.03 -29.14
C PHE A 354 -4.30 0.46 -29.33
N HIS A 355 -4.94 1.11 -28.35
CA HIS A 355 -5.15 2.55 -28.33
C HIS A 355 -5.38 3.03 -26.90
N LYS A 356 -4.67 4.08 -26.47
CA LYS A 356 -4.75 4.54 -25.07
C LYS A 356 -6.15 5.00 -24.65
N LYS A 357 -6.90 5.66 -25.55
CA LYS A 357 -8.22 6.25 -25.23
C LYS A 357 -9.43 5.43 -25.70
N LEU A 358 -9.23 4.38 -26.49
CA LEU A 358 -10.32 3.64 -27.12
C LEU A 358 -10.24 2.17 -26.74
N MET A 359 -11.34 1.62 -26.25
CA MET A 359 -11.48 0.19 -25.98
C MET A 359 -12.69 -0.36 -26.73
N PHE A 360 -12.44 -1.37 -27.55
CA PHE A 360 -13.46 -2.20 -28.17
C PHE A 360 -13.64 -3.46 -27.32
N ASP A 361 -14.88 -3.84 -27.03
CA ASP A 361 -15.24 -5.05 -26.29
C ASP A 361 -16.38 -5.75 -27.02
N THR A 362 -16.23 -7.03 -27.31
CA THR A 362 -17.22 -7.80 -28.06
C THR A 362 -17.24 -9.26 -27.65
N TYR A 363 -18.41 -9.88 -27.79
CA TYR A 363 -18.52 -11.34 -27.77
C TYR A 363 -19.59 -11.82 -28.73
N VAL A 364 -19.45 -13.08 -29.12
CA VAL A 364 -20.44 -13.86 -29.84
C VAL A 364 -20.69 -15.15 -29.08
N ALA A 365 -21.94 -15.54 -28.95
CA ALA A 365 -22.35 -16.80 -28.36
C ALA A 365 -23.38 -17.52 -29.24
N TYR A 366 -23.46 -18.84 -29.10
CA TYR A 366 -24.44 -19.66 -29.80
C TYR A 366 -25.05 -20.67 -28.82
N GLY A 367 -26.38 -20.64 -28.71
CA GLY A 367 -27.16 -21.62 -27.94
C GLY A 367 -27.56 -22.79 -28.84
N PHE A 368 -27.28 -24.02 -28.41
CA PHE A 368 -27.52 -25.20 -29.25
C PHE A 368 -28.97 -25.70 -29.17
N LYS A 369 -29.73 -25.33 -28.13
CA LYS A 369 -31.14 -25.72 -27.97
C LYS A 369 -32.09 -24.76 -28.67
N ASP A 370 -31.88 -23.46 -28.50
CA ASP A 370 -32.66 -22.40 -29.17
C ASP A 370 -32.16 -22.13 -30.60
N LYS A 371 -30.92 -22.51 -30.93
CA LYS A 371 -30.26 -22.32 -32.23
C LYS A 371 -30.09 -20.85 -32.62
N GLU A 372 -29.92 -19.98 -31.63
CA GLU A 372 -29.78 -18.55 -31.84
C GLU A 372 -28.37 -18.04 -31.53
N TYR A 373 -27.90 -17.11 -32.37
CA TYR A 373 -26.69 -16.33 -32.13
C TYR A 373 -26.98 -15.16 -31.21
N LYS A 374 -26.10 -14.94 -30.25
CA LYS A 374 -26.15 -13.84 -29.30
C LYS A 374 -24.85 -13.07 -29.39
N TYR A 375 -24.90 -11.76 -29.22
CA TYR A 375 -23.72 -10.95 -29.44
C TYR A 375 -23.79 -9.62 -28.72
N PHE A 376 -22.61 -9.05 -28.52
CA PHE A 376 -22.42 -7.74 -27.92
C PHE A 376 -21.30 -7.02 -28.63
N GLY A 377 -21.47 -5.71 -28.80
CA GLY A 377 -20.42 -4.80 -29.22
C GLY A 377 -20.46 -3.56 -28.35
N GLY A 378 -19.31 -3.21 -27.77
CA GLY A 378 -19.11 -2.04 -26.95
C GLY A 378 -17.90 -1.25 -27.41
N ILE A 379 -18.03 0.08 -27.39
CA ILE A 379 -16.93 1.02 -27.61
C ILE A 379 -16.88 1.94 -26.41
N THR A 380 -15.71 2.07 -25.81
CA THR A 380 -15.42 3.01 -24.74
C THR A 380 -14.45 4.06 -25.24
N TYR A 381 -14.79 5.33 -25.01
CA TYR A 381 -13.89 6.47 -25.24
C TYR A 381 -13.57 7.15 -23.92
N SER A 382 -12.29 7.28 -23.60
CA SER A 382 -11.79 7.97 -22.41
C SER A 382 -11.38 9.40 -22.72
N PHE A 383 -11.77 10.34 -21.87
CA PHE A 383 -11.29 11.71 -21.90
C PHE A 383 -9.90 11.85 -21.27
N ASN A 384 -9.52 10.90 -20.41
CA ASN A 384 -8.17 10.84 -19.81
C ASN A 384 -7.13 10.39 -20.85
N ASP A 385 -5.85 10.40 -20.44
CA ASP A 385 -4.75 9.90 -21.29
C ASP A 385 -4.83 8.41 -21.59
N ASN A 386 -5.41 7.64 -20.68
CA ASN A 386 -5.67 6.21 -20.82
C ASN A 386 -7.09 5.85 -20.34
N PHE A 387 -7.75 4.88 -20.97
CA PHE A 387 -9.06 4.36 -20.54
C PHE A 387 -9.02 3.55 -19.23
N LEU A 388 -7.82 3.15 -18.78
CA LEU A 388 -7.59 2.51 -17.50
C LEU A 388 -7.34 3.51 -16.35
N SER A 389 -7.04 4.77 -16.66
CA SER A 389 -6.71 5.79 -15.65
C SER A 389 -7.89 6.11 -14.73
N ASN A 390 -7.61 6.19 -13.43
CA ASN A 390 -8.59 6.58 -12.41
C ASN A 390 -8.38 8.05 -11.97
N PRO A 391 -9.46 8.81 -11.68
CA PRO A 391 -10.87 8.45 -11.87
C PRO A 391 -11.25 8.35 -13.36
N GLN A 392 -12.14 7.43 -13.70
CA GLN A 392 -12.51 7.17 -15.10
C GLN A 392 -13.48 8.22 -15.63
N HIS A 393 -13.01 9.08 -16.53
CA HIS A 393 -13.86 10.00 -17.29
C HIS A 393 -14.06 9.43 -18.70
N ARG A 394 -15.19 8.77 -18.95
CA ARG A 394 -15.40 8.03 -20.20
C ARG A 394 -16.87 7.99 -20.62
N ILE A 395 -17.08 7.77 -21.92
CA ILE A 395 -18.38 7.42 -22.51
C ILE A 395 -18.29 6.00 -23.04
N ILE A 396 -19.35 5.23 -22.82
CA ILE A 396 -19.50 3.86 -23.33
C ILE A 396 -20.74 3.83 -24.20
N ALA A 397 -20.59 3.38 -25.44
CA ALA A 397 -21.69 3.06 -26.34
C ALA A 397 -21.67 1.55 -26.58
N SER A 398 -22.80 0.87 -26.38
CA SER A 398 -22.89 -0.57 -26.57
C SER A 398 -24.24 -1.00 -27.15
N TYR A 399 -24.22 -2.15 -27.81
CA TYR A 399 -25.39 -2.86 -28.31
C TYR A 399 -25.28 -4.34 -27.92
N GLN A 400 -26.37 -4.91 -27.45
CA GLN A 400 -26.43 -6.29 -26.99
C GLN A 400 -27.69 -6.97 -27.51
N HIS A 401 -27.51 -8.19 -28.00
CA HIS A 401 -28.59 -9.13 -28.32
C HIS A 401 -28.37 -10.41 -27.51
N GLU A 402 -29.18 -10.60 -26.46
CA GLU A 402 -29.02 -11.67 -25.46
C GLU A 402 -30.40 -12.10 -24.92
N THR A 403 -30.51 -13.35 -24.48
CA THR A 403 -31.66 -13.83 -23.72
C THR A 403 -31.60 -13.31 -22.29
N VAL A 404 -32.65 -12.62 -21.86
CA VAL A 404 -32.76 -12.08 -20.49
C VAL A 404 -33.61 -13.02 -19.64
N PHE A 405 -33.05 -13.50 -18.53
CA PHE A 405 -33.76 -14.33 -17.56
C PHE A 405 -34.32 -13.46 -16.42
N PRO A 406 -35.62 -13.53 -16.10
CA PRO A 406 -36.16 -12.83 -14.94
C PRO A 406 -35.44 -13.24 -13.65
N GLY A 407 -34.94 -12.27 -12.88
CA GLY A 407 -34.31 -12.50 -11.56
C GLY A 407 -32.78 -12.68 -11.55
N GLN A 408 -32.11 -12.58 -12.70
CA GLN A 408 -30.65 -12.45 -12.78
C GLN A 408 -30.29 -11.06 -13.32
N ASN A 409 -30.02 -10.10 -12.44
CA ASN A 409 -29.33 -8.85 -12.77
C ASN A 409 -28.29 -8.53 -11.70
#